data_AF-A0A2N2DV33-F1
#
_entry.id   AF-A0A2N2DV33-F1
#
_cell.length_a   1.000
_cell.length_b   1.000
_cell.length_c   1.000
_cell.angle_alpha   90.00
_cell.angle_beta   90.00
_cell.angle_gamma   90.00
#
_symmetry.space_group_name_H-M   'P 1'
#
loop_
_entity.id
_entity.type
_entity.pdbx_description
1 polymer ?
#
loop_
_entity_poly.entity_id
_entity_poly.type
_entity_poly.pdbx_seq_one_letter_code
_entity_poly.pdbx_strand_id
1 'polypeptide(L)'
;QIITNAVNAMKKMGIKLPKVAVLAAIEEVNQKMPETVDAYELKKMNKNGDIKDCLIEGPISYDLAIDKEAAEIKGYDSPVAGDADLLVVPNITAGNLIGKSLVYSGNSKLAGFVIGAKTPIVLTSRSSSTEDKYLSLVLVASGDWRKEYD
;
A
#
# COMPACT_ATOMS: atom_id res chain seq x y z
N GLN A 1 9.89 -6.25 -4.40
CA GLN A 1 9.67 -7.18 -3.26
C GLN A 1 8.57 -6.71 -2.31
N ILE A 2 8.60 -5.47 -1.78
CA ILE A 2 7.56 -4.94 -0.88
C ILE A 2 6.15 -5.10 -1.47
N ILE A 3 5.96 -4.67 -2.72
CA ILE A 3 4.69 -4.80 -3.43
C ILE A 3 4.25 -6.27 -3.53
N THR A 4 5.12 -7.17 -4.00
CA THR A 4 4.82 -8.59 -4.13
C THR A 4 4.37 -9.21 -2.80
N ASN A 5 5.05 -8.88 -1.69
CA ASN A 5 4.66 -9.36 -0.37
C ASN A 5 3.27 -8.83 0.02
N ALA A 6 3.03 -7.54 -0.15
CA ALA A 6 1.76 -6.90 0.20
C ALA A 6 0.60 -7.42 -0.66
N VAL A 7 0.78 -7.53 -1.97
CA VAL A 7 -0.21 -8.11 -2.90
C VAL A 7 -0.57 -9.54 -2.51
N ASN A 8 0.43 -10.38 -2.21
CA ASN A 8 0.17 -11.75 -1.75
C ASN A 8 -0.61 -11.79 -0.43
N ALA A 9 -0.31 -10.90 0.51
CA ALA A 9 -1.04 -10.77 1.76
C ALA A 9 -2.51 -10.34 1.52
N MET A 10 -2.73 -9.32 0.70
CA MET A 10 -4.06 -8.82 0.35
C MET A 10 -4.92 -9.89 -0.35
N LYS A 11 -4.31 -10.68 -1.25
CA LYS A 11 -4.98 -11.81 -1.90
C LYS A 11 -5.41 -12.88 -0.90
N LYS A 12 -4.56 -13.22 0.07
CA LYS A 12 -4.90 -14.15 1.17
C LYS A 12 -6.07 -13.63 2.01
N MET A 13 -6.26 -12.32 2.06
CA MET A 13 -7.35 -11.64 2.78
C MET A 13 -8.58 -11.39 1.89
N GLY A 14 -8.61 -11.94 0.66
CA GLY A 14 -9.76 -11.91 -0.24
C GLY A 14 -9.76 -10.80 -1.30
N ILE A 15 -8.75 -9.92 -1.33
CA ILE A 15 -8.63 -8.87 -2.36
C ILE A 15 -8.08 -9.50 -3.64
N LYS A 16 -8.95 -9.74 -4.63
CA LYS A 16 -8.62 -10.50 -5.83
C LYS A 16 -7.58 -9.84 -6.73
N LEU A 17 -7.68 -8.51 -6.92
CA LEU A 17 -6.81 -7.73 -7.78
C LEU A 17 -6.49 -6.40 -7.08
N PRO A 18 -5.50 -6.37 -6.17
CA PRO A 18 -5.12 -5.15 -5.47
C PRO A 18 -4.71 -4.02 -6.42
N LYS A 19 -5.18 -2.80 -6.13
CA LYS A 19 -4.77 -1.55 -6.78
C LYS A 19 -3.68 -0.88 -5.95
N VAL A 20 -2.50 -0.75 -6.53
CA VAL A 20 -1.29 -0.30 -5.85
C VAL A 20 -0.90 1.09 -6.37
N ALA A 21 -0.92 2.08 -5.49
CA ALA A 21 -0.42 3.42 -5.75
C ALA A 21 1.00 3.55 -5.20
N VAL A 22 1.97 3.82 -6.07
CA VAL A 22 3.37 4.09 -5.68
C VAL A 22 3.56 5.60 -5.58
N LEU A 23 3.62 6.06 -4.32
CA LEU A 23 3.49 7.45 -3.98
C LEU A 23 4.73 8.27 -4.31
N ALA A 24 4.51 9.42 -4.93
CA ALA A 24 5.48 10.48 -5.10
C ALA A 24 4.82 11.85 -4.85
N ALA A 25 5.63 12.90 -4.73
CA ALA A 25 5.10 14.25 -4.51
C ALA A 25 4.42 14.87 -5.75
N ILE A 26 4.74 14.34 -6.95
CA ILE A 26 4.22 14.77 -8.24
C ILE A 26 3.95 13.54 -9.13
N GLU A 27 3.12 13.70 -10.15
CA GLU A 27 2.71 12.64 -11.09
C GLU A 27 3.68 12.45 -12.27
N GLU A 28 4.51 13.45 -12.54
CA GLU A 28 5.46 13.40 -13.64
C GLU A 28 6.81 12.82 -13.20
N VAL A 29 7.44 12.05 -14.09
CA VAL A 29 8.77 11.50 -13.82
C VAL A 29 9.80 12.63 -13.84
N ASN A 30 10.50 12.81 -12.72
CA ASN A 30 11.54 13.79 -12.56
C ASN A 30 12.83 13.11 -12.08
N GLN A 31 13.87 13.13 -12.92
CA GLN A 31 15.17 12.51 -12.63
C GLN A 31 15.87 13.09 -11.38
N LYS A 32 15.45 14.27 -10.90
CA LYS A 32 15.94 14.88 -9.65
C LYS A 32 15.15 14.47 -8.41
N MET A 33 14.09 13.67 -8.58
CA MET A 33 13.20 13.19 -7.54
C MET A 33 13.12 11.66 -7.64
N PRO A 34 14.04 10.92 -6.98
CA PRO A 34 14.20 9.48 -7.16
C PRO A 34 12.91 8.67 -7.00
N GLU A 35 12.02 9.06 -6.08
CA GLU A 35 10.74 8.40 -5.86
C GLU A 35 9.83 8.40 -7.09
N THR A 36 9.93 9.41 -7.96
CA THR A 36 9.16 9.44 -9.22
C THR A 36 9.71 8.45 -10.25
N VAL A 37 11.04 8.27 -10.27
CA VAL A 37 11.71 7.30 -11.14
C VAL A 37 11.42 5.89 -10.65
N ASP A 38 11.54 5.65 -9.35
CA ASP A 38 11.23 4.35 -8.75
C ASP A 38 9.78 3.94 -9.00
N ALA A 39 8.83 4.87 -8.81
CA ALA A 39 7.41 4.61 -9.07
C ALA A 39 7.14 4.27 -10.54
N TYR A 40 7.76 4.99 -11.47
CA TYR A 40 7.65 4.71 -12.90
C TYR A 40 8.20 3.33 -13.27
N GLU A 41 9.39 2.98 -12.77
CA GLU A 41 9.99 1.67 -13.05
C GLU A 41 9.17 0.53 -12.44
N LEU A 42 8.59 0.72 -11.25
CA LEU A 42 7.69 -0.27 -10.63
C LEU A 42 6.40 -0.47 -11.46
N LYS A 43 5.82 0.61 -11.99
CA LYS A 43 4.69 0.52 -12.94
C LYS A 43 5.07 -0.25 -14.21
N LYS A 44 6.26 0.01 -14.75
CA LYS A 44 6.79 -0.67 -15.94
C LYS A 44 7.04 -2.16 -15.68
N MET A 45 7.61 -2.52 -14.53
CA MET A 45 7.78 -3.90 -14.09
C MET A 45 6.44 -4.65 -13.99
N ASN A 46 5.38 -3.99 -13.53
CA ASN A 46 4.04 -4.58 -13.53
C ASN A 46 3.50 -4.82 -14.95
N LYS A 47 3.65 -3.83 -15.84
CA LYS A 47 3.28 -3.96 -17.26
C LYS A 47 4.05 -5.08 -17.99
N ASN A 48 5.32 -5.27 -17.64
CA ASN A 48 6.17 -6.32 -18.20
C ASN A 48 5.89 -7.71 -17.61
N GLY A 49 5.09 -7.80 -16.54
CA GLY A 49 4.77 -9.04 -15.87
C GLY A 49 5.81 -9.49 -14.83
N ASP A 50 6.76 -8.63 -14.44
CA ASP A 50 7.70 -8.93 -13.35
C ASP A 50 7.00 -8.86 -11.98
N ILE A 51 6.06 -7.90 -11.83
CA ILE A 51 5.17 -7.81 -10.68
C ILE A 51 3.75 -8.15 -11.15
N LYS A 52 3.18 -9.23 -10.62
CA LYS A 52 1.91 -9.80 -11.09
C LYS A 52 0.79 -9.64 -10.06
N ASP A 53 -0.41 -10.01 -10.50
CA ASP A 53 -1.63 -10.13 -9.67
C ASP A 53 -2.12 -8.83 -9.03
N CYS A 54 -1.71 -7.68 -9.56
CA CYS A 54 -2.14 -6.37 -9.12
C CYS A 54 -2.12 -5.37 -10.29
N LEU A 55 -2.77 -4.23 -10.07
CA LEU A 55 -2.61 -3.04 -10.92
C LEU A 55 -1.67 -2.08 -10.20
N ILE A 56 -0.68 -1.55 -10.90
CA ILE A 56 0.24 -0.55 -10.32
C ILE A 56 0.12 0.78 -11.06
N GLU A 57 -0.04 1.84 -10.30
CA GLU A 57 0.07 3.22 -10.75
C GLU A 57 1.16 3.94 -9.97
N GLY A 58 1.88 4.82 -10.64
CA GLY A 58 3.06 5.48 -10.10
C GLY A 58 3.90 6.15 -11.19
N PRO A 59 4.44 7.35 -10.97
CA PRO A 59 4.24 8.16 -9.77
C PRO A 59 2.82 8.75 -9.66
N ILE A 60 2.29 8.76 -8.44
CA ILE A 60 0.96 9.27 -8.12
C ILE A 60 1.00 9.94 -6.74
N SER A 61 0.38 11.12 -6.59
CA SER A 61 0.25 11.78 -5.29
C SER A 61 -0.81 11.11 -4.41
N TYR A 62 -0.73 11.40 -3.11
CA TYR A 62 -1.63 10.82 -2.12
C TYR A 62 -3.10 11.17 -2.38
N ASP A 63 -3.41 12.44 -2.67
CA ASP A 63 -4.76 12.89 -2.99
C ASP A 63 -5.31 12.15 -4.20
N LEU A 64 -4.53 12.03 -5.28
CA LEU A 64 -4.97 11.30 -6.46
C LEU A 64 -5.15 9.80 -6.24
N ALA A 65 -4.44 9.21 -5.28
CA ALA A 65 -4.58 7.79 -4.96
C ALA A 65 -5.87 7.48 -4.18
N ILE A 66 -6.40 8.43 -3.39
CA ILE A 66 -7.51 8.17 -2.46
C ILE A 66 -8.79 8.98 -2.74
N ASP A 67 -8.71 10.03 -3.56
CA ASP A 67 -9.84 10.89 -3.90
C ASP A 67 -10.08 10.91 -5.42
N LYS A 68 -11.21 10.32 -5.83
CA LYS A 68 -11.60 10.23 -7.23
C LYS A 68 -11.92 11.61 -7.82
N GLU A 69 -12.50 12.52 -7.04
CA GLU A 69 -12.83 13.87 -7.51
C GLU A 69 -11.54 14.65 -7.80
N ALA A 70 -10.52 14.52 -6.93
CA ALA A 70 -9.21 15.12 -7.18
C ALA A 70 -8.56 14.62 -8.48
N ALA A 71 -8.68 13.32 -8.77
CA ALA A 71 -8.20 12.72 -10.02
C ALA A 71 -8.94 13.23 -11.25
N GLU A 72 -10.27 13.34 -11.18
CA GLU A 72 -11.10 13.89 -12.26
C GLU A 72 -10.76 15.36 -12.54
N ILE A 73 -10.60 16.19 -11.50
CA ILE A 73 -10.22 17.61 -11.62
C ILE A 73 -8.87 17.78 -12.31
N LYS A 74 -7.88 16.94 -11.99
CA LYS A 74 -6.55 16.98 -12.62
C LYS A 74 -6.46 16.22 -13.94
N GLY A 75 -7.55 15.57 -14.39
CA GLY A 75 -7.57 14.77 -15.61
C GLY A 75 -6.65 13.54 -15.55
N TYR A 76 -6.43 12.99 -14.36
CA TYR A 76 -5.54 11.87 -14.14
C TYR A 76 -6.29 10.54 -14.31
N ASP A 77 -6.14 9.91 -15.48
CA ASP A 77 -6.83 8.66 -15.82
C ASP A 77 -5.99 7.43 -15.44
N SER A 78 -6.44 6.71 -14.42
CA SER A 78 -5.85 5.45 -13.99
C SER A 78 -6.88 4.60 -13.22
N PRO A 79 -6.92 3.27 -13.40
CA PRO A 79 -7.80 2.39 -12.62
C PRO A 79 -7.46 2.32 -11.12
N VAL A 80 -6.35 2.94 -10.70
CA VAL A 80 -5.93 3.07 -9.29
C VAL A 80 -6.31 4.42 -8.69
N ALA A 81 -6.54 5.45 -9.52
CA ALA A 81 -6.80 6.80 -9.04
C ALA A 81 -8.15 6.89 -8.31
N GLY A 82 -8.12 7.46 -7.10
CA GLY A 82 -9.27 7.55 -6.20
C GLY A 82 -9.76 6.23 -5.62
N ASP A 83 -9.04 5.13 -5.85
CA ASP A 83 -9.51 3.77 -5.55
C ASP A 83 -8.35 2.82 -5.24
N ALA A 84 -7.27 3.33 -4.62
CA ALA A 84 -6.11 2.53 -4.24
C ALA A 84 -6.40 1.65 -3.02
N ASP A 85 -6.08 0.35 -3.11
CA ASP A 85 -6.13 -0.58 -1.99
C ASP A 85 -4.81 -0.58 -1.18
N LEU A 86 -3.68 -0.26 -1.84
CA LEU A 86 -2.34 -0.27 -1.27
C LEU A 86 -1.58 1.02 -1.63
N LEU A 87 -1.07 1.71 -0.61
CA LEU A 87 -0.19 2.87 -0.75
C LEU A 87 1.26 2.48 -0.46
N VAL A 88 2.13 2.56 -1.47
CA VAL A 88 3.57 2.32 -1.33
C VAL A 88 4.27 3.65 -1.16
N VAL A 89 4.79 3.91 0.03
CA VAL A 89 5.51 5.13 0.37
C VAL A 89 6.97 5.09 -0.08
N PRO A 90 7.61 6.23 -0.38
CA PRO A 90 8.99 6.26 -0.87
C PRO A 90 10.03 5.88 0.19
N ASN A 91 9.72 6.08 1.47
CA ASN A 91 10.61 5.77 2.58
C ASN A 91 9.87 5.62 3.92
N ILE A 92 10.59 5.15 4.93
CA ILE A 92 10.05 4.93 6.28
C ILE A 92 9.53 6.21 6.94
N THR A 93 10.16 7.36 6.67
CA THR A 93 9.73 8.63 7.25
C THR A 93 8.35 9.01 6.73
N ALA A 94 8.14 8.94 5.41
CA ALA A 94 6.84 9.18 4.79
C ALA A 94 5.77 8.21 5.31
N GLY A 95 6.09 6.91 5.41
CA GLY A 95 5.18 5.90 5.96
C GLY A 95 4.79 6.16 7.42
N ASN A 96 5.75 6.53 8.27
CA ASN A 96 5.49 6.80 9.67
C ASN A 96 4.63 8.05 9.87
N LEU A 97 4.90 9.10 9.08
CA LEU A 97 4.13 10.34 9.12
C LEU A 97 2.69 10.10 8.66
N ILE A 98 2.47 9.50 7.49
CA ILE A 98 1.13 9.21 6.98
C ILE A 98 0.35 8.35 7.97
N GLY A 99 0.93 7.25 8.46
CA GLY A 99 0.26 6.37 9.42
C GLY A 99 -0.17 7.09 10.69
N LYS A 100 0.68 7.97 11.24
CA LYS A 100 0.34 8.78 12.42
C LYS A 100 -0.69 9.87 12.09
N SER A 101 -0.56 10.56 10.96
CA SER A 101 -1.50 11.59 10.53
C SER A 101 -2.91 11.02 10.38
N LEU A 102 -3.05 9.84 9.78
CA LEU A 102 -4.35 9.16 9.66
C LEU A 102 -4.97 8.84 11.02
N VAL A 103 -4.17 8.37 11.99
CA VAL A 103 -4.66 8.06 13.33
C VAL A 103 -5.01 9.31 14.14
N TYR A 104 -4.06 10.24 14.27
CA TYR A 104 -4.17 11.38 15.19
C TYR A 104 -4.92 12.58 14.62
N SER A 105 -4.94 12.74 13.29
CA SER A 105 -5.63 13.85 12.62
C SER A 105 -6.83 13.37 11.81
N GLY A 106 -6.77 12.16 11.25
CA GLY A 106 -7.85 11.56 10.48
C GLY A 106 -8.80 10.67 11.28
N ASN A 107 -8.61 10.53 12.61
CA ASN A 107 -9.39 9.65 13.49
C ASN A 107 -9.53 8.21 12.96
N SER A 108 -8.53 7.71 12.23
CA SER A 108 -8.52 6.36 11.67
C SER A 108 -8.04 5.34 12.70
N LYS A 109 -8.50 4.10 12.55
CA LYS A 109 -7.99 2.96 13.32
C LYS A 109 -6.76 2.37 12.63
N LEU A 110 -5.78 1.92 13.41
CA LEU A 110 -4.57 1.32 12.88
C LEU A 110 -4.49 -0.16 13.23
N ALA A 111 -4.21 -0.99 12.22
CA ALA A 111 -3.89 -2.39 12.38
C ALA A 111 -2.64 -2.69 11.53
N GLY A 112 -1.69 -3.44 12.09
CA GLY A 112 -0.40 -3.66 11.45
C GLY A 112 0.23 -5.00 11.80
N PHE A 113 0.89 -5.59 10.82
CA PHE A 113 1.65 -6.82 10.95
C PHE A 113 2.78 -6.85 9.92
N VAL A 114 3.78 -7.68 10.19
CA VAL A 114 4.93 -7.90 9.32
C VAL A 114 4.69 -9.15 8.48
N ILE A 115 5.05 -9.04 7.20
CA ILE A 115 4.97 -10.08 6.18
C ILE A 115 6.34 -10.33 5.56
N GLY A 116 6.49 -11.46 4.84
CA GLY A 116 7.74 -11.90 4.22
C GLY A 116 8.47 -13.02 4.99
N ALA A 117 8.08 -13.28 6.23
CA ALA A 117 8.43 -14.50 6.96
C ALA A 117 7.52 -15.68 6.56
N LYS A 118 7.78 -16.87 7.13
CA LYS A 118 6.95 -18.07 6.91
C LYS A 118 5.50 -17.92 7.38
N THR A 119 5.25 -17.01 8.31
CA THR A 119 3.94 -16.68 8.89
C THR A 119 3.89 -15.17 9.18
N PRO A 120 2.70 -14.53 9.19
CA PRO A 120 2.56 -13.13 9.58
C PRO A 120 2.95 -12.93 11.05
N ILE A 121 3.54 -11.78 11.38
CA ILE A 121 3.99 -11.44 12.73
C ILE A 121 3.36 -10.12 13.14
N VAL A 122 2.47 -10.15 14.15
CA VAL A 122 1.90 -8.91 14.70
C VAL A 122 2.95 -8.20 15.56
N LEU A 123 3.29 -6.96 15.19
CA LEU A 123 4.16 -6.08 15.95
C LEU A 123 3.43 -4.78 16.22
N THR A 124 3.35 -4.39 17.50
CA THR A 124 2.61 -3.21 17.93
C THR A 124 3.55 -2.18 18.53
N SER A 125 3.25 -0.89 18.37
CA SER A 125 3.97 0.16 19.09
C SER A 125 3.72 0.02 20.59
N ARG A 126 4.68 0.46 21.41
CA ARG A 126 4.47 0.59 22.86
C ARG A 126 3.30 1.51 23.18
N SER A 127 3.05 2.51 22.32
CA SER A 127 1.96 3.46 22.45
C SER A 127 0.63 2.98 21.84
N SER A 128 0.58 1.78 21.26
CA SER A 128 -0.65 1.26 20.63
C SER A 128 -1.71 0.93 21.69
N SER A 129 -2.95 1.29 21.39
CA SER A 129 -4.11 0.98 22.24
C SER A 129 -4.37 -0.53 22.28
N THR A 130 -5.17 -0.98 23.24
CA THR A 130 -5.66 -2.37 23.26
C THR A 130 -6.46 -2.69 22.00
N GLU A 131 -7.21 -1.72 21.47
CA GLU A 131 -7.99 -1.86 20.24
C GLU A 131 -7.07 -2.06 19.02
N ASP A 132 -6.00 -1.28 18.87
CA ASP A 132 -5.05 -1.42 17.75
C ASP A 132 -4.40 -2.82 17.73
N LYS A 133 -4.05 -3.33 18.92
CA LYS A 133 -3.48 -4.68 19.09
C LYS A 133 -4.50 -5.75 18.69
N TYR A 134 -5.74 -5.60 19.15
CA TYR A 134 -6.83 -6.51 18.80
C TYR A 134 -7.12 -6.50 17.30
N LEU A 135 -7.26 -5.33 16.69
CA LEU A 135 -7.50 -5.19 15.25
C LEU A 135 -6.35 -5.76 14.42
N SER A 136 -5.11 -5.62 14.87
CA SER A 136 -3.96 -6.26 14.21
C SER A 136 -4.05 -7.78 14.22
N LEU A 137 -4.50 -8.38 15.33
CA LEU A 137 -4.74 -9.83 15.41
C LEU A 137 -5.91 -10.26 14.51
N VAL A 138 -7.01 -9.50 14.49
CA VAL A 138 -8.17 -9.78 13.63
C VAL A 138 -7.77 -9.68 12.16
N LEU A 139 -7.00 -8.66 11.79
CA LEU A 139 -6.52 -8.46 10.42
C LEU A 139 -5.63 -9.61 9.97
N VAL A 140 -4.76 -10.12 10.84
CA VAL A 140 -4.02 -11.34 10.54
C VAL A 140 -4.97 -12.54 10.47
N ALA A 141 -5.92 -12.71 11.37
CA ALA A 141 -6.82 -13.87 11.35
C ALA A 141 -7.74 -13.94 10.11
N SER A 142 -7.96 -12.82 9.39
CA SER A 142 -8.80 -12.78 8.19
C SER A 142 -8.16 -13.40 6.95
N GLY A 143 -6.82 -13.57 6.94
CA GLY A 143 -6.10 -14.13 5.80
C GLY A 143 -5.98 -15.65 5.85
N ASP A 144 -5.97 -16.29 4.67
CA ASP A 144 -5.63 -17.72 4.57
C ASP A 144 -4.10 -17.92 4.52
N TRP A 145 -3.52 -18.05 5.71
CA TRP A 145 -2.06 -18.22 5.89
C TRP A 145 -1.61 -19.68 5.94
N ARG A 146 -2.55 -20.63 5.91
CA ARG A 146 -2.21 -22.06 5.81
C ARG A 146 -1.33 -22.23 4.58
N LYS A 147 -0.18 -22.88 4.74
CA LYS A 147 0.68 -23.10 3.58
C LYS A 147 0.08 -24.19 2.70
N GLU A 148 0.24 -24.02 1.40
CA GLU A 148 0.51 -25.15 0.51
C GLU A 148 1.76 -25.86 1.07
N TYR A 149 1.54 -26.89 1.87
CA TYR A 149 2.57 -27.81 2.37
C TYR A 149 2.42 -29.17 1.67
N ASP A 150 1.96 -29.17 0.43
CA ASP A 150 1.98 -30.35 -0.44
C ASP A 150 3.24 -30.30 -1.33
#